data_AF-A0A2G2YQZ6-F1
#
_entry.id   AF-A0A2G2YQZ6-F1
#
_cell.length_a   1.000
_cell.length_b   1.000
_cell.length_c   1.000
_cell.angle_alpha   90.00
_cell.angle_beta   90.00
_cell.angle_gamma   90.00
#
_symmetry.space_group_name_H-M   'P 1'
#
loop_
_entity.id
_entity.type
_entity.pdbx_description
1 polymer ?
#
loop_
_entity_poly.entity_id
_entity_poly.type
_entity_poly.pdbx_seq_one_letter_code
_entity_poly.pdbx_strand_id
1 'polypeptide(L)' 'MFFYFRYLSIIYENFQEQKTFRCLISRASMKHMGESREVSATIIFLYLRASSYITGQIICVDRGMTANGSP' A
#
# COMPACT_ATOMS: atom_id res chain seq x y z
N MET A 1 -12.34 -16.20 7.21
CA MET A 1 -12.33 -15.73 5.81
C MET A 1 -13.03 -14.37 5.69
N PHE A 2 -12.55 -13.33 6.38
CA PHE A 2 -13.21 -12.00 6.41
C PHE A 2 -12.31 -10.82 5.97
N PHE A 3 -10.99 -10.98 6.00
CA PHE A 3 -10.03 -9.90 5.65
C PHE A 3 -10.14 -9.43 4.19
N TYR A 4 -10.41 -10.34 3.24
CA TYR A 4 -10.42 -10.02 1.81
C TYR A 4 -11.55 -9.05 1.41
N PHE A 5 -12.70 -9.13 2.09
CA PHE A 5 -13.87 -8.33 1.74
C PHE A 5 -13.69 -6.84 2.08
N ARG A 6 -12.98 -6.53 3.17
CA ARG A 6 -12.68 -5.14 3.56
C ARG A 6 -11.63 -4.49 2.66
N TYR A 7 -10.71 -5.28 2.09
CA TYR A 7 -9.68 -4.76 1.18
C TYR A 7 -10.29 -4.21 -0.13
N LEU A 8 -11.30 -4.89 -0.69
CA LEU A 8 -11.96 -4.45 -1.92
C LEU A 8 -12.70 -3.10 -1.75
N SER A 9 -13.27 -2.85 -0.58
CA SER A 9 -14.01 -1.62 -0.28
C SER A 9 -13.14 -0.36 -0.28
N ILE A 10 -11.85 -0.48 0.05
CA ILE A 10 -10.92 0.67 0.17
C ILE A 10 -10.50 1.19 -1.21
N ILE A 11 -10.63 0.37 -2.27
CA ILE A 11 -10.29 0.75 -3.65
C ILE A 11 -11.32 1.74 -4.25
N TYR A 12 -12.49 1.91 -3.62
CA TYR A 12 -13.64 2.60 -4.22
C TYR A 12 -14.01 3.97 -3.62
N GLU A 13 -13.25 4.50 -2.66
CA GLU A 13 -13.50 5.85 -2.14
C GLU A 13 -12.95 6.95 -3.08
N ASN A 14 -13.77 7.96 -3.35
CA ASN A 14 -13.49 8.97 -4.36
C ASN A 14 -12.39 9.94 -3.92
N PHE A 15 -11.32 10.05 -4.72
CA PHE A 15 -10.21 10.94 -4.41
C PHE A 15 -10.54 12.41 -4.66
N GLN A 16 -10.77 13.17 -3.60
CA GLN A 16 -10.85 14.63 -3.64
C GLN A 16 -9.50 15.30 -3.38
N GLU A 17 -9.33 16.53 -3.86
CA GLU A 17 -8.11 17.37 -3.79
C GLU A 17 -6.85 16.90 -4.56
N GLN A 18 -6.84 17.15 -5.88
CA GLN A 18 -5.66 16.90 -6.73
C GLN A 18 -4.36 17.60 -6.32
N LYS A 19 -4.40 18.68 -5.52
CA LYS A 19 -3.19 19.35 -5.00
C LYS A 19 -2.50 18.47 -3.96
N THR A 20 -3.28 17.81 -3.12
CA THR A 20 -2.84 17.01 -1.98
C THR A 20 -2.20 15.69 -2.46
N PHE A 21 -2.77 15.01 -3.48
CA PHE A 21 -2.11 13.86 -4.17
C PHE A 21 -0.71 14.27 -4.66
N ARG A 22 -0.56 15.40 -5.37
CA ARG A 22 0.73 15.83 -5.95
C ARG A 22 1.81 16.13 -4.89
N CYS A 23 1.43 16.65 -3.73
CA CYS A 23 2.33 16.86 -2.60
C CYS A 23 2.80 15.51 -2.00
N LEU A 24 1.88 14.55 -1.84
CA LEU A 24 2.21 13.21 -1.34
C LEU A 24 3.09 12.44 -2.34
N ILE A 25 2.80 12.50 -3.65
CA ILE A 25 3.63 11.93 -4.72
C ILE A 25 5.07 12.48 -4.67
N SER A 26 5.25 13.79 -4.47
CA SER A 26 6.59 14.40 -4.49
C SER A 26 7.43 14.03 -3.25
N ARG A 27 6.77 13.63 -2.16
CA ARG A 27 7.41 13.09 -0.94
C ARG A 27 7.59 11.57 -0.96
N ALA A 28 6.84 10.81 -1.76
CA ALA A 28 7.11 9.39 -1.96
C ALA A 28 8.44 9.18 -2.69
N SER A 29 9.25 8.22 -2.23
CA SER A 29 10.58 7.95 -2.80
C SER A 29 10.50 7.52 -4.27
N MET A 30 9.48 6.73 -4.62
CA MET A 30 9.05 6.52 -6.01
C MET A 30 7.93 7.51 -6.35
N LYS A 31 8.24 8.50 -7.21
CA LYS A 31 7.45 9.72 -7.43
C LYS A 31 6.25 9.54 -8.36
N HIS A 32 5.45 8.51 -8.12
CA HIS A 32 4.14 8.26 -8.76
C HIS A 32 3.21 7.57 -7.77
N MET A 33 1.90 7.52 -8.06
CA MET A 33 0.92 6.93 -7.12
C MET A 33 1.07 5.39 -7.10
N GLY A 34 0.60 4.72 -6.05
CA GLY A 34 0.67 3.25 -5.92
C GLY A 34 -0.21 2.53 -6.95
N GLU A 35 0.20 1.36 -7.43
CA GLU A 35 -0.65 0.49 -8.25
C GLU A 35 -1.21 -0.68 -7.43
N SER A 36 -2.47 -1.05 -7.67
CA SER A 36 -3.12 -2.20 -7.02
C SER A 36 -2.36 -3.53 -7.22
N ARG A 37 -1.54 -3.63 -8.27
CA ARG A 37 -0.64 -4.75 -8.56
C ARG A 37 0.47 -4.91 -7.51
N GLU A 38 0.93 -3.84 -6.90
CA GLU A 38 2.07 -3.87 -5.98
C GLU A 38 1.66 -4.47 -4.64
N VAL A 39 0.52 -4.04 -4.10
CA VAL A 39 -0.02 -4.63 -2.86
C VAL A 39 -0.53 -6.05 -3.11
N SER A 40 -1.10 -6.36 -4.28
CA SER A 40 -1.50 -7.75 -4.58
C SER A 40 -0.29 -8.68 -4.74
N ALA A 41 0.85 -8.21 -5.26
CA ALA A 41 2.10 -8.96 -5.26
C ALA A 41 2.60 -9.24 -3.81
N THR A 42 2.50 -8.27 -2.89
CA THR A 42 2.81 -8.50 -1.47
C THR A 42 1.87 -9.51 -0.83
N ILE A 43 0.56 -9.44 -1.11
CA ILE A 43 -0.44 -10.41 -0.61
C ILE A 43 -0.14 -11.82 -1.14
N ILE A 44 0.22 -11.97 -2.42
CA ILE A 44 0.64 -13.24 -3.01
C ILE A 44 1.90 -13.78 -2.33
N PHE A 45 2.92 -12.94 -2.12
CA PHE A 45 4.13 -13.35 -1.40
C PHE A 45 3.81 -13.84 0.02
N LEU A 46 2.95 -13.14 0.76
CA LEU A 46 2.51 -13.54 2.09
C LEU A 46 1.70 -14.85 2.12
N TYR A 47 1.15 -15.30 0.99
CA TYR A 47 0.47 -16.58 0.85
C TYR A 47 1.40 -17.75 0.47
N LEU A 48 2.62 -17.48 -0.01
CA LEU A 48 3.60 -18.52 -0.37
C LEU A 48 4.35 -19.05 0.86
N ARG A 49 4.78 -20.32 0.84
CA ARG A 49 5.58 -20.92 1.94
C ARG A 49 6.86 -20.14 2.31
N ALA A 50 7.38 -19.31 1.41
CA ALA A 50 8.50 -18.41 1.66
C ALA A 50 8.23 -17.38 2.77
N SER A 51 6.96 -17.00 3.02
CA SER A 51 6.57 -16.08 4.09
C SER A 51 6.35 -16.77 5.45
N SER A 52 6.52 -18.09 5.56
CA SER A 52 6.03 -18.89 6.71
C SER A 52 6.60 -18.51 8.09
N TYR A 53 7.71 -17.75 8.14
CA TYR A 53 8.29 -17.20 9.38
C TYR A 53 7.86 -15.74 9.67
N ILE A 54 7.12 -15.09 8.77
CA ILE A 54 6.65 -13.71 8.89
C ILE A 54 5.29 -13.72 9.58
N THR A 55 5.27 -13.38 10.86
CA THR A 55 4.04 -13.27 11.66
C THR A 55 4.11 -12.07 12.62
N GLY A 56 2.93 -11.53 12.97
CA GLY A 56 2.80 -10.35 13.84
C GLY A 56 3.31 -9.03 13.27
N GLN A 57 3.83 -9.00 12.04
CA GLN A 57 4.43 -7.81 11.42
C GLN A 57 3.38 -6.97 10.68
N ILE A 58 3.55 -5.64 10.72
CA ILE A 58 2.87 -4.70 9.83
C ILE A 58 3.84 -4.39 8.67
N ILE A 59 3.38 -4.54 7.43
CA ILE A 59 4.19 -4.31 6.23
C ILE A 59 3.61 -3.12 5.46
N CYS A 60 4.34 -2.02 5.42
CA CYS A 60 3.99 -0.84 4.65
C CYS A 60 4.30 -1.06 3.16
N VAL A 61 3.29 -0.90 2.29
CA VAL A 61 3.44 -0.95 0.83
C VAL A 61 3.06 0.43 0.28
N ASP A 62 3.92 1.42 0.53
CA ASP A 62 3.60 2.86 0.46
C ASP A 62 4.59 3.67 -0.40
N ARG A 63 5.37 2.98 -1.25
CA ARG A 63 6.47 3.55 -2.06
C ARG A 63 7.58 4.27 -1.27
N GLY A 64 7.70 4.01 0.04
CA GLY A 64 8.68 4.65 0.92
C GLY A 64 8.23 5.99 1.48
N MET A 65 6.94 6.32 1.40
CA MET A 65 6.37 7.57 1.95
C MET A 65 6.60 7.70 3.47
N THR A 66 6.45 6.60 4.22
CA THR A 66 6.77 6.52 5.65
C THR A 66 8.26 6.72 5.91
N ALA A 67 9.12 6.20 5.04
CA ALA A 67 10.58 6.27 5.19
C ALA A 67 11.15 7.67 4.92
N ASN A 68 10.54 8.43 4.01
CA ASN A 68 10.92 9.82 3.70
C ASN A 68 10.26 10.86 4.64
N GLY A 69 9.69 10.39 5.76
CA GLY A 69 8.85 11.19 6.65
C GLY A 69 7.51 11.54 6.02
N SER A 70 6.42 11.02 6.59
CA SER A 70 5.07 11.50 6.28
C SER A 70 4.93 12.99 6.64
N PRO A 71 4.01 13.73 5.99
CA PRO A 71 3.54 15.00 6.54
C PRO A 71 2.84 14.81 7.90
#